data_AF-A0A3E0NZ63-F1
#
_entry.id   AF-A0A3E0NZ63-F1
#
_cell.length_a   1.000
_cell.length_b   1.000
_cell.length_c   1.000
_cell.angle_alpha   90.00
_cell.angle_beta   90.00
_cell.angle_gamma   90.00
#
_symmetry.space_group_name_H-M   'P 1'
#
loop_
_entity.id
_entity.type
_entity.pdbx_description
1 polymer ?
#
loop_
_entity_poly.entity_id
_entity_poly.type
_entity_poly.pdbx_seq_one_letter_code
_entity_poly.pdbx_strand_id
1 'polypeptide(L)' 'MSDREAFLLRTDPLVLDALRRWASDDLRSANAQLDWILRDALRRAGRLPERRQAKSGDDEQPPASSED' A
#
# COMPACT_ATOMS: atom_id res chain seq x y z
N MET A 1 -9.68 -2.61 9.71
CA MET A 1 -9.46 -2.49 8.25
C MET A 1 -7.99 -2.18 8.07
N SER A 2 -7.26 -3.01 7.32
CA SER A 2 -5.84 -2.80 7.05
C SER A 2 -5.61 -1.41 6.48
N ASP A 3 -4.85 -0.60 7.20
CA ASP A 3 -4.58 0.79 6.87
C ASP A 3 -4.02 0.88 5.44
N ARG A 4 -4.65 1.68 4.57
CA ARG A 4 -4.21 1.91 3.19
C ARG A 4 -3.96 3.38 3.02
N GLU A 5 -2.71 3.75 2.83
CA GLU A 5 -2.32 5.12 2.55
C GLU A 5 -2.57 5.43 1.07
N ALA A 6 -3.27 6.54 0.79
CA ALA A 6 -3.46 7.04 -0.56
C ALA A 6 -2.32 8.00 -0.91
N PHE A 7 -1.71 7.84 -2.08
CA PHE A 7 -0.69 8.76 -2.58
C PHE A 7 -1.01 9.21 -4.01
N LEU A 8 -0.61 10.43 -4.36
CA LEU A 8 -0.76 10.99 -5.70
C LEU A 8 0.40 10.53 -6.59
N LEU A 9 0.09 9.71 -7.60
CA LEU A 9 1.04 9.31 -8.63
C LEU A 9 0.92 10.22 -9.86
N ARG A 10 1.99 10.97 -10.17
CA ARG A 10 2.14 11.64 -11.47
C ARG A 10 2.80 10.67 -12.45
N THR A 11 2.17 10.42 -13.59
CA THR A 11 2.67 9.52 -14.62
C THR A 11 2.25 10.01 -16.00
N ASP A 12 2.89 9.49 -17.05
CA ASP A 12 2.47 9.68 -18.43
C ASP A 12 1.04 9.12 -18.63
N PRO A 13 0.10 9.89 -19.22
CA PRO A 13 -1.24 9.42 -19.54
C PRO A 13 -1.28 8.11 -20.35
N LEU A 14 -0.34 7.94 -21.30
CA LEU A 14 -0.28 6.73 -22.13
C LEU A 14 0.07 5.49 -21.30
N VAL A 15 0.93 5.65 -20.29
CA VAL A 15 1.27 4.58 -19.35
C VAL A 15 0.06 4.22 -18.49
N LEU A 16 -0.69 5.22 -18.01
CA LEU A 16 -1.89 4.99 -17.23
C LEU A 16 -2.95 4.24 -18.04
N ASP A 17 -3.12 4.58 -19.32
CA ASP A 17 -4.07 3.90 -20.20
C ASP A 17 -3.66 2.45 -20.48
N ALA A 18 -2.37 2.20 -20.71
CA ALA A 18 -1.86 0.83 -20.87
C ALA A 18 -2.11 -0.01 -19.61
N LEU A 19 -1.86 0.55 -18.42
CA LEU A 19 -2.13 -0.11 -17.14
C LEU A 19 -3.62 -0.44 -16.96
N ARG A 20 -4.52 0.49 -17.32
CA ARG A 20 -5.97 0.30 -17.24
C ARG A 20 -6.48 -0.81 -18.16
N ARG A 21 -5.95 -0.89 -19.39
CA ARG A 21 -6.28 -1.97 -20.34
C ARG A 21 -5.84 -3.32 -19.80
N TRP A 22 -4.58 -3.43 -19.36
CA TRP A 22 -4.08 -4.67 -18.78
C TRP A 22 -4.89 -5.10 -17.54
N ALA A 23 -5.23 -4.15 -16.66
CA ALA A 23 -6.10 -4.46 -15.52
C ALA A 23 -7.47 -5.00 -15.95
N SER A 24 -8.04 -4.45 -17.04
CA SER A 24 -9.33 -4.89 -17.58
C SER A 24 -9.25 -6.30 -18.17
N ASP A 25 -8.17 -6.61 -18.89
CA ASP A 25 -7.91 -7.95 -19.46
C ASP A 25 -7.81 -9.01 -18.35
N ASP A 26 -7.24 -8.65 -17.20
CA ASP A 26 -7.10 -9.50 -16.02
C ASP A 26 -8.31 -9.47 -15.06
N LEU A 27 -9.40 -8.78 -15.43
CA LEU A 27 -10.62 -8.57 -14.62
C LEU A 27 -10.33 -7.98 -13.22
N ARG A 28 -9.42 -7.00 -13.16
CA ARG A 28 -8.99 -6.29 -11.94
C ARG A 28 -9.20 -4.78 -12.04
N SER A 29 -9.21 -4.13 -10.89
CA SER A 29 -9.11 -2.66 -10.86
C SER A 29 -7.68 -2.21 -11.18
N ALA A 30 -7.53 -1.01 -11.73
CA ALA A 30 -6.21 -0.43 -11.99
C ALA A 30 -5.35 -0.32 -10.71
N ASN A 31 -5.95 -0.05 -9.55
CA ASN A 31 -5.24 -0.01 -8.27
C ASN A 31 -4.76 -1.40 -7.84
N ALA A 32 -5.58 -2.45 -8.03
CA ALA A 32 -5.18 -3.82 -7.73
C ALA A 32 -4.05 -4.30 -8.65
N GLN A 33 -4.11 -3.92 -9.94
CA GLN A 33 -3.06 -4.21 -10.90
C GLN A 33 -1.75 -3.49 -10.52
N LEU A 34 -1.83 -2.20 -10.15
CA LEU A 34 -0.67 -1.43 -9.74
C LEU A 34 -0.02 -2.00 -8.47
N ASP A 35 -0.81 -2.35 -7.44
CA ASP A 35 -0.28 -2.99 -6.22
C ASP A 35 0.44 -4.31 -6.53
N TRP A 36 -0.13 -5.13 -7.42
CA TRP A 36 0.52 -6.38 -7.85
C TRP A 36 1.87 -6.13 -8.53
N ILE A 37 1.92 -5.20 -9.50
CA ILE A 37 3.16 -4.83 -10.21
C ILE A 37 4.21 -4.31 -9.22
N LEU A 38 3.82 -3.40 -8.32
CA LEU A 38 4.74 -2.80 -7.36
C LEU A 38 5.30 -3.84 -6.39
N ARG A 39 4.45 -4.73 -5.85
CA ARG A 39 4.92 -5.82 -4.97
C ARG A 39 5.86 -6.77 -5.69
N ASP A 40 5.56 -7.11 -6.94
CA ASP A 40 6.42 -7.99 -7.72
C ASP A 40 7.77 -7.33 -8.03
N ALA A 41 7.76 -6.07 -8.48
CA ALA A 41 8.97 -5.30 -8.74
C ALA A 41 9.84 -5.15 -7.47
N LEU A 42 9.24 -4.82 -6.33
CA LEU A 42 9.93 -4.72 -5.04
C LEU A 42 10.50 -6.07 -4.61
N ARG A 43 9.79 -7.18 -4.82
CA ARG A 43 10.29 -8.53 -4.51
C ARG A 43 11.49 -8.88 -5.38
N ARG A 44 11.41 -8.66 -6.69
CA ARG A 44 12.51 -8.91 -7.63
C ARG A 44 13.74 -8.05 -7.32
N ALA A 45 13.52 -6.83 -6.84
CA ALA A 45 14.59 -5.93 -6.41
C ALA A 45 15.15 -6.25 -5.01
N GLY A 46 14.58 -7.22 -4.28
CA GLY A 46 14.96 -7.51 -2.89
C GLY A 46 14.62 -6.38 -1.90
N ARG A 47 13.65 -5.52 -2.23
CA ARG A 47 13.27 -4.32 -1.48
C ARG A 47 11.91 -4.41 -0.80
N LEU A 48 11.17 -5.48 -1.04
CA LEU A 48 9.92 -5.71 -0.32
C LEU A 48 10.30 -6.05 1.14
N PRO A 49 9.89 -5.26 2.14
CA PRO A 49 10.23 -5.57 3.52
C PRO A 49 9.67 -6.94 3.90
N GLU A 50 10.49 -7.77 4.53
CA GLU A 50 10.00 -8.96 5.21
C GLU A 50 8.94 -8.49 6.22
N ARG A 51 7.82 -9.19 6.29
CA ARG A 51 6.70 -8.86 7.17
C ARG A 51 7.12 -9.07 8.64
N ARG A 52 8.03 -8.25 9.16
CA ARG A 52 8.18 -8.04 10.60
C ARG A 52 6.91 -7.31 10.98
N GLN A 53 6.01 -8.07 11.61
CA GLN A 53 4.71 -7.64 12.10
C GLN A 53 4.77 -6.15 12.43
N ALA A 54 4.01 -5.35 11.69
CA ALA A 54 3.73 -4.00 12.10
C ALA A 54 3.13 -4.14 13.50
N LYS A 55 3.95 -3.85 14.52
CA LYS A 55 3.46 -3.56 15.85
C LYS A 55 2.67 -2.28 15.68
N SER A 56 1.39 -2.44 15.35
CA SER A 56 0.40 -1.41 15.53
C SER A 56 0.54 -0.94 16.97
N GLY A 57 0.83 0.35 17.14
CA GLY A 57 1.05 0.97 18.42
C GLY A 57 -0.16 0.80 19.33
N ASP A 58 0.11 0.23 20.50
CA ASP A 58 -0.74 0.26 21.70
C ASP A 58 0.17 0.60 22.89
N ASP A 59 0.99 1.64 22.73
CA ASP A 59 1.82 2.18 23.81
C ASP A 59 1.82 3.72 23.71
N GLU A 60 0.65 4.33 23.88
CA GLU A 60 0.59 5.70 24.37
C GLU A 60 -0.70 5.96 25.16
N GLN A 61 -0.69 5.60 26.45
CA GLN A 61 -1.27 6.47 27.48
C GLN A 61 -0.68 6.18 28.86
N PRO A 62 0.13 7.10 29.43
CA PRO A 62 0.14 7.33 30.87
C PRO A 62 -0.11 8.81 31.21
N PRO A 63 -0.32 9.18 32.48
CA PRO A 63 -0.82 8.41 33.62
C PRO A 63 -2.15 8.98 34.16
N ALA A 64 -2.73 8.23 35.09
CA ALA A 64 -3.94 8.55 35.85
C ALA A 64 -3.94 9.99 36.41
N SER A 65 -5.03 10.72 36.13
CA SER A 65 -5.40 11.91 36.89
C SER A 65 -5.78 11.48 38.32
N SER A 66 -5.02 11.97 39.28
CA SER A 66 -5.34 11.95 40.71
C SER A 66 -6.27 13.12 41.05
N GLU A 67 -7.55 12.84 41.26
CA GLU A 67 -8.58 13.65 41.95
C GLU A 67 -9.52 12.57 42.55
N ASP A 68 -9.78 12.37 43.85
CA ASP A 68 -9.78 13.16 45.09
C ASP A 68 -9.00 12.47 46.25
#